data_AF-A0A081XWQ6-F1
#
_entry.id   AF-A0A081XWQ6-F1
#
_cell.length_a   1.000
_cell.length_b   1.000
_cell.length_c   1.000
_cell.angle_alpha   90.00
_cell.angle_beta   90.00
_cell.angle_gamma   90.00
#
_symmetry.space_group_name_H-M   'P 1'
#
loop_
_entity.id
_entity.type
_entity.pdbx_description
1 polymer ?
#
loop_
_entity_poly.entity_id
_entity_poly.type
_entity_poly.pdbx_seq_one_letter_code
_entity_poly.pdbx_strand_id
1 'polypeptide(L)'
;MSRGSVAVVVPAESLESVGGSADAPLCFTTGKDVMAAAAAGFRAKGKELHLVANGGVQRFPTGLSITVSYVDTATGTAGIDANCAAIPVAGYKDVRVGETVEFAGVRFEVSALTEQAAELTRTSA
;
A
#
# COMPACT_ATOMS: atom_id res chain seq x y z
N MET A 1 -21.94 -40.61 -37.49
CA MET A 1 -22.24 -40.27 -36.08
C MET A 1 -20.91 -40.11 -35.36
N SER A 2 -20.49 -38.86 -35.12
CA SER A 2 -19.19 -38.56 -34.49
C SER A 2 -19.33 -38.66 -32.97
N ARG A 3 -18.49 -39.49 -32.32
CA ARG A 3 -18.44 -39.59 -30.85
C ARG A 3 -17.61 -38.42 -30.33
N GLY A 4 -18.26 -37.44 -29.70
CA GLY A 4 -17.56 -36.40 -28.95
C GLY A 4 -16.91 -37.01 -27.71
N SER A 5 -15.58 -36.90 -27.60
CA SER A 5 -14.88 -37.16 -26.33
C SER A 5 -15.11 -35.98 -25.41
N VAL A 6 -15.77 -36.22 -24.28
CA VAL A 6 -15.88 -35.26 -23.18
C VAL A 6 -14.55 -35.31 -22.42
N ALA A 7 -13.82 -34.20 -22.41
CA ALA A 7 -12.65 -34.05 -21.54
C ALA A 7 -13.13 -33.96 -20.09
N VAL A 8 -12.64 -34.87 -19.23
CA VAL A 8 -12.90 -34.82 -17.80
C VAL A 8 -12.11 -33.65 -17.22
N VAL A 9 -12.80 -32.64 -16.70
CA VAL A 9 -12.19 -31.57 -15.91
C VAL A 9 -12.01 -32.10 -14.50
N VAL A 10 -10.76 -32.36 -14.12
CA VAL A 10 -10.40 -32.66 -12.73
C VAL A 10 -10.32 -31.33 -11.99
N PRO A 11 -11.09 -31.09 -10.91
CA PRO A 11 -10.93 -29.88 -10.13
C PRO A 11 -9.51 -29.87 -9.53
N ALA A 12 -8.83 -28.74 -9.64
CA ALA A 12 -7.50 -28.58 -9.04
C ALA A 12 -7.61 -28.76 -7.52
N GLU A 13 -6.76 -29.62 -6.96
CA GLU A 13 -6.63 -29.76 -5.52
C GLU A 13 -6.08 -28.43 -4.96
N SER A 14 -6.84 -27.81 -4.07
CA SER A 14 -6.37 -26.60 -3.39
C SER A 14 -5.27 -27.03 -2.41
N LEU A 15 -4.08 -26.47 -2.57
CA LEU A 15 -3.02 -26.64 -1.59
C LEU A 15 -3.49 -26.11 -0.22
N GLU A 16 -3.06 -26.78 0.85
CA GLU A 16 -3.26 -26.25 2.20
C GLU A 16 -2.59 -24.88 2.33
N SER A 17 -3.26 -23.96 3.02
CA SER A 17 -2.70 -22.64 3.28
C SER A 17 -1.44 -22.77 4.14
N VAL A 18 -0.29 -22.41 3.58
CA VAL A 18 1.01 -22.39 4.28
C VAL A 18 1.22 -21.08 5.08
N GLY A 19 0.17 -20.29 5.23
CA GLY A 19 0.23 -18.97 5.84
C GLY A 19 0.16 -18.99 7.37
N GLY A 20 1.06 -18.25 8.03
CA GLY A 20 1.09 -17.98 9.47
C GLY A 20 0.27 -16.75 9.88
N SER A 21 0.52 -16.19 11.07
CA SER A 21 -0.18 -14.98 11.55
C SER A 21 0.04 -13.74 10.66
N ALA A 22 1.11 -13.76 9.85
CA ALA A 22 1.38 -12.80 8.78
C ALA A 22 0.50 -13.01 7.53
N ASP A 23 -0.38 -14.01 7.51
CA ASP A 23 -1.29 -14.28 6.41
C ASP A 23 -2.77 -13.98 6.76
N ALA A 24 -3.02 -13.53 8.00
CA ALA A 24 -4.25 -12.83 8.36
C ALA A 24 -4.29 -11.45 7.68
N PRO A 25 -5.46 -10.87 7.33
CA PRO A 25 -5.56 -9.67 6.49
C PRO A 25 -4.63 -8.55 6.99
N LEU A 26 -3.53 -8.41 6.26
CA LEU A 26 -2.25 -7.87 6.74
C LEU A 26 -2.28 -6.43 7.26
N CYS A 27 -3.37 -5.69 7.01
CA CYS A 27 -3.44 -4.26 7.33
C CYS A 27 -4.56 -3.87 8.31
N PHE A 28 -5.32 -4.82 8.86
CA PHE A 28 -6.47 -4.54 9.75
C PHE A 28 -6.37 -5.23 11.11
N THR A 29 -5.15 -5.50 11.58
CA THR A 29 -4.93 -6.13 12.88
C THR A 29 -4.39 -5.13 13.88
N THR A 30 -4.87 -5.22 15.11
CA THR A 30 -4.30 -4.55 16.30
C THR A 30 -3.15 -5.37 16.91
N GLY A 31 -2.79 -6.50 16.28
CA GLY A 31 -1.62 -7.31 16.61
C GLY A 31 -0.34 -6.49 16.46
N LYS A 32 0.33 -6.24 17.59
CA LYS A 32 1.53 -5.40 17.67
C LYS A 32 2.67 -5.92 16.80
N ASP A 33 2.79 -7.24 16.67
CA ASP A 33 3.74 -7.95 15.83
C ASP A 33 3.50 -7.68 14.34
N VAL A 34 2.25 -7.70 13.90
CA VAL A 34 1.91 -7.42 12.50
C VAL A 34 2.06 -5.92 12.18
N MET A 35 1.66 -5.03 13.10
CA MET A 35 1.93 -3.60 12.96
C MET A 35 3.44 -3.32 12.88
N ALA A 36 4.26 -3.99 13.70
CA ALA A 36 5.71 -3.87 13.64
C ALA A 36 6.29 -4.40 12.32
N ALA A 37 5.78 -5.52 11.80
CA ALA A 37 6.20 -6.08 10.52
C ALA A 37 5.86 -5.14 9.35
N ALA A 38 4.65 -4.56 9.34
CA ALA A 38 4.26 -3.56 8.35
C ALA A 38 5.13 -2.29 8.45
N ALA A 39 5.39 -1.82 9.67
CA ALA A 39 6.25 -0.67 9.92
C ALA A 39 7.71 -0.90 9.48
N ALA A 40 8.21 -2.14 9.59
CA ALA A 40 9.54 -2.54 9.13
C ALA A 40 9.66 -2.59 7.59
N GLY A 41 8.53 -2.69 6.87
CA GLY A 41 8.51 -2.59 5.40
C GLY A 41 8.83 -1.19 4.89
N PHE A 42 8.68 -0.16 5.72
CA PHE A 42 9.08 1.21 5.40
C PHE A 42 10.55 1.45 5.70
N ARG A 43 11.15 2.40 4.97
CA ARG A 43 12.50 2.88 5.28
C ARG A 43 12.56 3.46 6.70
N ALA A 44 13.77 3.51 7.25
CA ALA A 44 14.02 4.05 8.59
C ALA A 44 13.60 5.53 8.72
N LYS A 45 13.42 6.00 9.97
CA LYS A 45 13.09 7.40 10.27
C LYS A 45 14.05 8.38 9.57
N GLY A 46 13.50 9.48 9.06
CA GLY A 46 14.26 10.51 8.32
C GLY A 46 14.67 10.07 6.91
N LYS A 47 14.24 8.90 6.44
CA LYS A 47 14.37 8.50 5.04
C LYS A 47 13.07 8.81 4.29
N GLU A 48 13.26 9.22 3.05
CA GLU A 48 12.19 9.58 2.15
C GLU A 48 11.62 8.33 1.46
N LEU A 49 10.31 8.37 1.28
CA LEU A 49 9.54 7.52 0.40
C LEU A 49 9.12 8.39 -0.79
N HIS A 50 9.64 8.07 -1.98
CA HIS A 50 9.28 8.75 -3.21
C HIS A 50 8.13 8.00 -3.88
N LEU A 51 6.99 8.66 -4.04
CA LEU A 51 5.77 8.10 -4.63
C LEU A 51 5.46 8.78 -5.96
N VAL A 52 5.55 8.03 -7.05
CA VAL A 52 5.31 8.55 -8.41
C VAL A 52 3.83 8.91 -8.60
N ALA A 53 3.58 10.14 -9.03
CA ALA A 53 2.25 10.66 -9.33
C ALA A 53 1.58 9.91 -10.49
N ASN A 54 0.24 9.83 -10.48
CA ASN A 54 -0.58 9.37 -11.60
C ASN A 54 -0.25 7.95 -12.11
N GLY A 55 -0.07 6.99 -11.21
CA GLY A 55 -0.07 5.55 -11.57
C GLY A 55 1.04 4.70 -10.96
N GLY A 56 1.95 5.30 -10.18
CA GLY A 56 2.92 4.53 -9.41
C GLY A 56 2.25 3.84 -8.22
N VAL A 57 1.99 2.53 -8.32
CA VAL A 57 1.59 1.72 -7.16
C VAL A 57 2.84 1.24 -6.45
N GLN A 58 3.15 1.84 -5.31
CA GLN A 58 4.22 1.37 -4.43
C GLN A 58 3.68 0.24 -3.56
N ARG A 59 4.11 -1.00 -3.82
CA ARG A 59 3.74 -2.18 -3.03
C ARG A 59 4.75 -2.42 -1.90
N PHE A 60 4.24 -2.87 -0.76
CA PHE A 60 5.01 -3.26 0.41
C PHE A 60 4.82 -4.76 0.69
N PRO A 61 5.79 -5.42 1.35
CA PRO A 61 5.76 -6.87 1.58
C PRO A 61 4.50 -7.37 2.30
N THR A 62 3.89 -6.55 3.16
CA THR A 62 2.70 -6.88 3.94
C THR A 62 1.39 -6.49 3.23
N GLY A 63 1.35 -6.52 1.89
CA GLY A 63 0.11 -6.31 1.12
C GLY A 63 -0.44 -4.88 1.09
N LEU A 64 0.19 -3.95 1.82
CA LEU A 64 -0.06 -2.52 1.70
C LEU A 64 0.44 -2.04 0.33
N SER A 65 -0.35 -1.18 -0.32
CA SER A 65 0.04 -0.45 -1.51
C SER A 65 -0.37 1.00 -1.37
N ILE A 66 0.52 1.92 -1.73
CA ILE A 66 0.28 3.36 -1.71
C ILE A 66 0.32 3.89 -3.15
N THR A 67 -0.61 4.78 -3.48
CA THR A 67 -0.73 5.43 -4.78
C THR A 67 -0.91 6.93 -4.56
N VAL A 68 -0.25 7.75 -5.40
CA VAL A 68 -0.56 9.18 -5.52
C VAL A 68 -1.57 9.33 -6.65
N SER A 69 -2.82 9.61 -6.29
CA SER A 69 -3.94 9.72 -7.22
C SER A 69 -3.87 10.97 -8.09
N TYR A 70 -3.32 12.05 -7.54
CA TYR A 70 -3.02 13.29 -8.27
C TYR A 70 -1.96 14.11 -7.52
N VAL A 71 -1.27 14.98 -8.25
CA VAL A 71 -0.58 16.15 -7.71
C VAL A 71 -1.08 17.37 -8.47
N ASP A 72 -1.54 18.38 -7.73
CA ASP A 72 -1.92 19.69 -8.24
C ASP A 72 -0.89 20.72 -7.77
N THR A 73 0.06 21.04 -8.65
CA THR A 73 1.11 22.01 -8.36
C THR A 73 0.61 23.45 -8.35
N ALA A 74 -0.55 23.75 -8.94
CA ALA A 74 -1.13 25.09 -8.90
C ALA A 74 -1.69 25.42 -7.50
N THR A 75 -2.26 24.43 -6.82
CA THR A 75 -2.75 24.58 -5.44
C THR A 75 -1.77 24.07 -4.38
N GLY A 76 -0.69 23.41 -4.81
CA GLY A 76 0.32 22.82 -3.93
C GLY A 76 -0.22 21.65 -3.13
N THR A 77 -1.09 20.84 -3.74
CA THR A 77 -1.79 19.74 -3.08
C THR A 77 -1.62 18.39 -3.78
N ALA A 78 -1.83 17.29 -3.05
CA ALA A 78 -1.85 15.95 -3.62
C ALA A 78 -2.99 15.10 -3.04
N GLY A 79 -3.38 14.08 -3.80
CA GLY A 79 -4.22 12.99 -3.32
C GLY A 79 -3.38 11.73 -3.12
N ILE A 80 -3.49 11.11 -1.95
CA ILE A 80 -2.73 9.90 -1.60
C ILE A 80 -3.68 8.85 -1.07
N ASP A 81 -3.69 7.69 -1.72
CA ASP A 81 -4.50 6.54 -1.35
C ASP A 81 -3.61 5.40 -0.88
N ALA A 82 -4.07 4.68 0.13
CA ALA A 82 -3.50 3.42 0.54
C ALA A 82 -4.55 2.33 0.49
N ASN A 83 -4.15 1.19 -0.06
CA ASN A 83 -4.96 -0.01 -0.16
C ASN A 83 -4.22 -1.18 0.50
N CYS A 84 -4.96 -2.12 1.06
CA CYS A 84 -4.45 -3.39 1.53
C CYS A 84 -5.19 -4.51 0.84
N ALA A 85 -4.48 -5.36 0.10
CA ALA A 85 -5.12 -6.42 -0.69
C ALA A 85 -6.32 -5.90 -1.52
N ALA A 86 -6.14 -4.73 -2.17
CA ALA A 86 -7.15 -4.01 -2.94
C ALA A 86 -8.34 -3.41 -2.16
N ILE A 87 -8.32 -3.45 -0.83
CA ILE A 87 -9.28 -2.75 0.03
C ILE A 87 -8.73 -1.38 0.43
N PRO A 88 -9.44 -0.26 0.20
CA PRO A 88 -9.01 1.05 0.66
C PRO A 88 -8.88 1.10 2.19
N VAL A 89 -7.73 1.55 2.69
CA VAL A 89 -7.43 1.64 4.14
C VAL A 89 -7.15 3.05 4.62
N ALA A 90 -6.68 3.92 3.74
CA ALA A 90 -6.54 5.35 4.00
C ALA A 90 -6.68 6.12 2.69
N GLY A 91 -7.26 7.31 2.77
CA GLY A 91 -7.36 8.23 1.64
C GLY A 91 -7.19 9.64 2.17
N TYR A 92 -6.25 10.37 1.58
CA TYR A 92 -5.92 11.74 1.95
C TYR A 92 -6.11 12.62 0.72
N LYS A 93 -6.96 13.64 0.86
CA LYS A 93 -7.27 14.58 -0.20
C LYS A 93 -6.66 15.93 0.12
N ASP A 94 -6.13 16.58 -0.91
CA ASP A 94 -5.60 17.94 -0.89
C ASP A 94 -4.49 18.14 0.16
N VAL A 95 -3.65 17.12 0.39
CA VAL A 95 -2.55 17.20 1.36
C VAL A 95 -1.45 18.13 0.87
N ARG A 96 -0.85 18.87 1.80
CA ARG A 96 0.19 19.88 1.53
C ARG A 96 1.52 19.49 2.17
N VAL A 97 2.58 20.09 1.67
CA VAL A 97 3.91 20.03 2.30
C VAL A 97 3.81 20.47 3.77
N GLY A 98 4.42 19.68 4.67
CA GLY A 98 4.38 19.85 6.12
C GLY A 98 3.22 19.14 6.82
N GLU A 99 2.22 18.64 6.10
CA GLU A 99 1.14 17.84 6.69
C GLU A 99 1.56 16.39 6.92
N THR A 100 0.89 15.73 7.87
CA THR A 100 1.18 14.34 8.24
C THR A 100 0.15 13.38 7.68
N VAL A 101 0.64 12.27 7.11
CA VAL A 101 -0.16 11.10 6.71
C VAL A 101 0.31 9.87 7.48
N GLU A 102 -0.58 8.92 7.73
CA GLU A 102 -0.27 7.68 8.44
C GLU A 102 -0.63 6.45 7.60
N PHE A 103 0.32 5.50 7.52
CA PHE A 103 0.14 4.23 6.84
C PHE A 103 0.63 3.10 7.73
N ALA A 104 -0.25 2.13 8.02
CA ALA A 104 0.06 0.98 8.89
C ALA A 104 0.71 1.37 10.24
N GLY A 105 0.25 2.45 10.87
CA GLY A 105 0.79 2.95 12.14
C GLY A 105 2.09 3.76 12.03
N VAL A 106 2.64 3.93 10.82
CA VAL A 106 3.83 4.75 10.57
C VAL A 106 3.42 6.11 10.05
N ARG A 107 3.88 7.15 10.73
CA ARG A 107 3.65 8.56 10.35
C ARG A 107 4.74 9.07 9.42
N PHE A 108 4.29 9.82 8.42
CA PHE A 108 5.10 10.51 7.44
C PHE A 108 4.67 11.96 7.33
N GLU A 109 5.64 12.85 7.20
CA GLU A 109 5.41 14.23 6.77
C GLU A 109 5.54 14.30 5.25
N VAL A 110 4.65 15.05 4.58
CA VAL A 110 4.80 15.39 3.17
C VAL A 110 5.96 16.40 3.04
N SER A 111 7.13 15.96 2.59
CA SER A 111 8.32 16.80 2.53
C SER A 111 8.42 17.60 1.24
N ALA A 112 7.91 17.07 0.12
CA ALA A 112 7.85 17.78 -1.15
C ALA A 112 6.72 17.27 -2.04
N LEU A 113 6.20 18.16 -2.88
CA LEU A 113 5.31 17.83 -3.99
C LEU A 113 5.91 18.39 -5.27
N THR A 114 6.09 17.53 -6.27
CA THR A 114 6.55 17.91 -7.61
C THR A 114 5.53 17.46 -8.64
N GLU A 115 5.64 17.93 -9.87
CA GLU A 115 4.73 17.50 -10.96
C GLU A 115 4.71 15.97 -11.16
N GLN A 116 5.78 15.28 -10.76
CA GLN A 116 5.95 13.83 -10.95
C GLN A 116 5.91 13.03 -9.63
N ALA A 117 6.06 13.73 -8.51
CA ALA A 117 6.49 13.29 -7.17
C ALA A 117 5.53 13.64 -6.02
N ALA A 118 5.18 12.71 -5.13
CA ALA A 118 5.01 13.07 -3.72
C ALA A 118 6.15 12.45 -2.89
N GLU A 119 6.83 13.27 -2.10
CA GLU A 119 7.91 12.82 -1.21
C GLU A 119 7.43 12.85 0.23
N LEU A 120 7.60 11.71 0.90
CA LEU A 120 7.15 11.51 2.27
C LEU A 120 8.33 11.16 3.17
N THR A 121 8.57 11.92 4.21
CA THR A 121 9.62 11.64 5.20
C THR A 121 9.03 10.95 6.42
N ARG A 122 9.55 9.76 6.76
CA ARG A 122 9.11 9.05 7.98
C ARG A 122 9.50 9.84 9.23
N THR A 123 8.52 10.21 10.05
CA THR A 123 8.72 10.97 11.31
C THR A 123 8.62 10.11 12.57
N SER A 124 7.80 9.06 12.51
CA SER A 124 7.68 8.06 13.60
C SER A 124 8.92 7.16 13.70
N ALA A 125 9.15 6.63 14.91
CA ALA A 125 10.28 5.75 15.22
C ALA A 125 10.24 4.44 14.41
#